data_AF-A0A836RW43-F1
#
_entry.id   AF-A0A836RW43-F1
#
_cell.length_a   1.000
_cell.length_b   1.000
_cell.length_c   1.000
_cell.angle_alpha   90.00
_cell.angle_beta   90.00
_cell.angle_gamma   90.00
#
_symmetry.space_group_name_H-M   'P 1'
#
loop_
_entity.id
_entity.type
_entity.pdbx_description
1 polymer ?
#
loop_
_entity_poly.entity_id
_entity_poly.type
_entity_poly.pdbx_seq_one_letter_code
_entity_poly.pdbx_strand_id
1 'polypeptide(L)'
;MSIRAGVGKLRNLLKREKHEGEDENIDQIVQREVDNRRREFEAQHERLIINLSVKYNIIEIYNIEDPWVRVLILEDKKTGGYLYYVDEIPMTEEELDAYNRIMTILNWELKPLSEEELGRIARGSPFTSMYEIEREYFIKQVKRIVNI
;
A
#
# COMPACT_ATOMS: atom_id res chain seq x y z
N MET A 1 58.58 -10.19 0.25
CA MET A 1 57.92 -9.29 1.23
C MET A 1 57.03 -8.33 0.44
N SER A 2 55.75 -8.10 0.67
CA SER A 2 54.78 -8.56 1.67
C SER A 2 53.38 -8.35 1.06
N ILE A 3 52.70 -9.42 0.64
CA ILE A 3 51.27 -9.38 0.24
C ILE A 3 50.35 -9.44 1.47
N ARG A 4 50.92 -9.48 2.69
CA ARG A 4 50.18 -9.71 3.94
C ARG A 4 49.45 -8.48 4.51
N ALA A 5 49.64 -7.28 3.96
CA ALA A 5 49.05 -6.05 4.52
C ALA A 5 47.62 -5.74 4.03
N GLY A 6 47.15 -6.33 2.92
CA GLY A 6 45.83 -6.02 2.33
C GLY A 6 44.67 -6.85 2.88
N VAL A 7 44.92 -8.10 3.29
CA VAL A 7 43.86 -9.06 3.65
C VAL A 7 43.25 -8.78 5.02
N GLY A 8 44.03 -8.21 5.96
CA GLY A 8 43.55 -7.85 7.30
C GLY A 8 42.57 -6.68 7.30
N LYS A 9 42.76 -5.70 6.40
CA LYS A 9 41.89 -4.52 6.29
C LYS A 9 40.54 -4.88 5.65
N LEU A 10 40.55 -5.77 4.63
CA LEU A 10 39.31 -6.31 4.05
C LEU A 10 38.54 -7.23 5.02
N ARG A 11 39.24 -8.05 5.83
CA ARG A 11 38.57 -8.90 6.83
C ARG A 11 37.89 -8.11 7.94
N ASN A 12 38.42 -6.95 8.31
CA ASN A 12 37.79 -6.08 9.31
C ASN A 12 36.65 -5.23 8.74
N LEU A 13 36.65 -4.95 7.43
CA LEU A 13 35.51 -4.33 6.75
C LEU A 13 34.36 -5.33 6.56
N LEU A 14 34.66 -6.55 6.10
CA LEU A 14 33.68 -7.63 5.94
C LEU A 14 33.16 -8.22 7.26
N LYS A 15 33.88 -8.05 8.37
CA LYS A 15 33.38 -8.40 9.72
C LYS A 15 32.58 -7.28 10.38
N ARG A 16 32.73 -6.02 9.95
CA ARG A 16 31.94 -4.90 10.46
C ARG A 16 30.54 -4.85 9.83
N GLU A 17 30.37 -5.31 8.60
CA GLU A 17 29.03 -5.44 8.00
C GLU A 17 28.21 -6.62 8.55
N LYS A 18 28.83 -7.52 9.33
CA LYS A 18 28.19 -8.79 9.75
C LYS A 18 27.77 -8.89 11.22
N HIS A 19 27.84 -7.80 11.99
CA HIS A 19 27.50 -7.85 13.43
C HIS A 19 26.87 -6.56 14.02
N GLU A 20 26.08 -5.83 13.24
CA GLU A 20 25.19 -4.76 13.76
C GLU A 20 23.73 -4.96 13.30
N GLY A 21 23.33 -6.20 12.99
CA GLY A 21 21.93 -6.57 12.94
C GLY A 21 21.53 -7.10 14.31
N GLU A 22 21.18 -6.21 15.23
CA GLU A 22 20.20 -6.58 16.26
C GLU A 22 18.99 -7.14 15.52
N ASP A 23 18.42 -8.25 16.00
CA ASP A 23 17.26 -8.91 15.39
C ASP A 23 16.09 -7.91 15.34
N GLU A 24 16.02 -7.08 14.30
CA GLU A 24 14.92 -6.14 14.10
C GLU A 24 13.64 -6.96 14.03
N ASN A 25 12.71 -6.68 14.95
CA ASN A 25 11.41 -7.31 14.94
C ASN A 25 10.69 -6.89 13.64
N ILE A 26 9.97 -7.81 13.00
CA ILE A 26 9.15 -7.54 11.79
C ILE A 26 8.30 -6.28 11.97
N ASP A 27 7.71 -6.08 13.14
CA ASP A 27 6.89 -4.90 13.43
C ASP A 27 7.68 -3.59 13.32
N GLN A 28 8.94 -3.59 13.74
CA GLN A 28 9.84 -2.43 13.65
C GLN A 28 10.23 -2.16 12.20
N ILE A 29 10.46 -3.21 11.41
CA ILE A 29 10.75 -3.10 9.97
C ILE A 29 9.56 -2.49 9.24
N VAL A 30 8.36 -3.00 9.50
CA VAL A 30 7.11 -2.51 8.90
C VAL A 30 6.88 -1.06 9.27
N GLN A 31 7.00 -0.71 10.55
CA GLN A 31 6.79 0.67 10.99
C GLN A 31 7.77 1.64 10.33
N ARG A 32 9.05 1.27 10.25
CA ARG A 32 10.07 2.07 9.56
C ARG A 32 9.71 2.29 8.10
N GLU A 33 9.24 1.26 7.40
CA GLU A 33 8.85 1.37 6.00
C GLU A 33 7.60 2.26 5.82
N VAL A 34 6.61 2.13 6.71
CA VAL A 34 5.43 3.02 6.72
C VAL A 34 5.85 4.48 6.89
N ASP A 35 6.77 4.76 7.83
CA ASP A 35 7.28 6.11 8.06
C ASP A 35 8.10 6.66 6.88
N ASN A 36 8.84 5.79 6.18
CA ASN A 36 9.54 6.16 4.95
C ASN A 36 8.55 6.52 3.84
N ARG A 37 7.57 5.64 3.59
CA ARG A 37 6.55 5.84 2.55
C ARG A 37 5.70 7.07 2.80
N ARG A 38 5.33 7.33 4.06
CA ARG A 38 4.65 8.56 4.46
C ARG A 38 5.42 9.79 4.03
N ARG A 39 6.72 9.87 4.34
CA ARG A 39 7.57 11.02 3.99
C ARG A 39 7.70 11.20 2.48
N GLU A 40 7.87 10.10 1.74
CA GLU A 40 7.93 10.13 0.28
C GLU A 40 6.61 10.60 -0.32
N PHE A 41 5.49 10.09 0.17
CA PHE A 41 4.15 10.45 -0.28
C PHE A 41 3.83 11.91 0.03
N GLU A 42 4.16 12.41 1.22
CA GLU A 42 4.03 13.83 1.55
C GLU A 42 4.83 14.73 0.59
N ALA A 43 6.08 14.39 0.32
CA ALA A 43 6.92 15.14 -0.61
C ALA A 43 6.38 15.12 -2.06
N GLN A 44 5.81 13.99 -2.50
CA GLN A 44 5.16 13.88 -3.80
C GLN A 44 3.85 14.68 -3.85
N HIS A 45 3.04 14.61 -2.80
CA HIS A 45 1.80 15.34 -2.65
C HIS A 45 2.01 16.87 -2.72
N GLU A 46 3.05 17.39 -2.05
CA GLU A 46 3.42 18.80 -2.15
C GLU A 46 3.73 19.22 -3.60
N ARG A 47 4.47 18.38 -4.34
CA ARG A 47 4.76 18.64 -5.76
C ARG A 47 3.49 18.59 -6.61
N LEU A 48 2.60 17.64 -6.34
CA LEU A 48 1.31 17.52 -7.01
C LEU A 48 0.47 18.79 -6.79
N ILE A 49 0.35 19.27 -5.56
CA ILE A 49 -0.34 20.51 -5.19
C ILE A 49 0.20 21.69 -6.00
N ILE A 50 1.53 21.86 -6.04
CA ILE A 50 2.18 22.96 -6.77
C ILE A 50 1.80 22.88 -8.25
N ASN A 51 1.92 21.70 -8.86
CA ASN A 51 1.60 21.51 -10.27
C ASN A 51 0.11 21.76 -10.58
N LEU A 52 -0.81 21.24 -9.75
CA LEU A 52 -2.25 21.41 -9.94
C LEU A 52 -2.68 22.86 -9.75
N SER A 53 -2.08 23.57 -8.79
CA SER A 53 -2.40 24.97 -8.48
C SER A 53 -2.18 25.93 -9.65
N VAL A 54 -1.38 25.55 -10.66
CA VAL A 54 -1.22 26.33 -11.90
C VAL A 54 -2.56 26.48 -12.63
N LYS A 55 -3.35 25.40 -12.69
CA LYS A 55 -4.60 25.35 -13.47
C LYS A 55 -5.87 25.36 -12.60
N TYR A 56 -5.77 24.89 -11.37
CA TYR A 56 -6.91 24.71 -10.47
C TYR A 56 -6.80 25.58 -9.22
N ASN A 57 -7.94 25.96 -8.65
CA ASN A 57 -8.03 26.38 -7.27
C ASN A 57 -8.18 25.11 -6.41
N ILE A 58 -7.38 24.98 -5.36
CA ILE A 58 -7.52 23.89 -4.41
C ILE A 58 -8.54 24.36 -3.36
N ILE A 59 -9.71 23.74 -3.37
CA ILE A 59 -10.82 24.10 -2.50
C ILE A 59 -10.67 23.40 -1.15
N GLU A 60 -10.35 22.11 -1.18
CA GLU A 60 -10.24 21.29 0.03
C GLU A 60 -9.29 20.13 -0.21
N ILE A 61 -8.60 19.73 0.86
CA ILE A 61 -7.81 18.50 0.92
C ILE A 61 -8.15 17.79 2.21
N TYR A 62 -8.48 16.50 2.13
CA TYR A 62 -8.68 15.67 3.31
C TYR A 62 -8.16 14.25 3.09
N ASN A 63 -7.79 13.60 4.20
CA ASN A 63 -7.35 12.22 4.20
C ASN A 63 -8.59 11.31 4.24
N ILE A 64 -8.62 10.29 3.39
CA ILE A 64 -9.55 9.16 3.57
C ILE A 64 -8.93 8.20 4.56
N GLU A 65 -7.68 7.80 4.29
CA GLU A 65 -6.91 6.90 5.14
C GLU A 65 -5.45 7.36 5.09
N ASP A 66 -4.92 7.75 6.25
CA ASP A 66 -3.56 8.28 6.35
C ASP A 66 -2.55 7.15 6.64
N PRO A 67 -1.42 7.03 5.90
CA PRO A 67 -0.90 7.92 4.86
C PRO A 67 -1.26 7.50 3.42
N TRP A 68 -2.19 6.57 3.23
CA TRP A 68 -2.36 5.86 1.96
C TRP A 68 -3.11 6.65 0.89
N VAL A 69 -4.14 7.42 1.29
CA VAL A 69 -5.09 8.03 0.35
C VAL A 69 -5.54 9.41 0.82
N ARG A 70 -5.46 10.37 -0.09
CA ARG A 70 -5.95 11.74 0.03
C ARG A 70 -6.90 12.09 -1.10
N VAL A 71 -7.79 13.03 -0.80
CA VAL A 71 -8.69 13.62 -1.78
C VAL A 71 -8.38 15.09 -1.89
N LEU A 72 -8.35 15.58 -3.13
CA LEU A 72 -8.28 16.99 -3.46
C LEU A 72 -9.56 17.37 -4.19
N ILE A 73 -10.26 18.37 -3.64
CA ILE A 73 -11.36 19.04 -4.32
C ILE A 73 -10.79 20.23 -5.07
N LEU A 74 -10.86 20.16 -6.40
CA LEU A 74 -10.25 21.12 -7.31
C LEU A 74 -11.32 21.85 -8.10
N GLU A 75 -11.16 23.15 -8.32
CA GLU A 75 -12.00 23.95 -9.22
C GLU A 75 -11.14 24.45 -10.39
N ASP A 76 -11.56 24.16 -11.63
CA ASP A 76 -10.86 24.64 -12.83
C ASP A 76 -11.02 26.16 -12.96
N LYS A 77 -9.90 26.89 -12.97
CA LYS A 77 -9.90 28.36 -13.01
C LYS A 77 -10.54 28.96 -14.26
N LYS A 78 -10.66 28.19 -15.35
CA LYS A 78 -11.24 28.66 -16.61
C LYS A 78 -12.72 28.38 -16.72
N THR A 79 -13.17 27.21 -16.25
CA THR A 79 -14.56 26.77 -16.44
C THR A 79 -15.41 26.87 -15.18
N GLY A 80 -14.81 26.98 -14.00
CA GLY A 80 -15.50 26.86 -12.71
C GLY A 80 -15.99 25.44 -12.40
N GLY A 81 -15.59 24.44 -13.20
CA GLY A 81 -15.96 23.05 -13.00
C GLY A 81 -15.18 22.42 -11.86
N TYR A 82 -15.83 21.56 -11.08
CA TYR A 82 -15.21 20.83 -9.98
C TYR A 82 -14.66 19.48 -10.44
N LEU A 83 -13.48 19.12 -9.95
CA LEU A 83 -12.83 17.83 -10.14
C LEU A 83 -12.51 17.22 -8.77
N TYR A 84 -12.93 15.97 -8.59
CA TYR A 84 -12.56 15.14 -7.46
C TYR A 84 -11.33 14.33 -7.83
N TYR A 85 -10.18 14.68 -7.25
CA TYR A 85 -8.92 14.00 -7.53
C TYR A 85 -8.51 13.14 -6.34
N VAL A 86 -8.32 11.84 -6.57
CA VAL A 86 -7.84 10.90 -5.55
C VAL A 86 -6.34 10.74 -5.74
N ASP A 87 -5.59 11.07 -4.70
CA ASP A 87 -4.15 10.92 -4.61
C ASP A 87 -3.84 9.73 -3.71
N GLU A 88 -3.34 8.64 -4.31
CA GLU A 88 -2.99 7.41 -3.63
C GLU A 88 -1.48 7.20 -3.67
N ILE A 89 -0.92 6.48 -2.69
CA ILE A 89 0.48 6.10 -2.73
C ILE A 89 0.79 5.35 -4.04
N PRO A 90 1.74 5.84 -4.85
CA PRO A 90 2.07 5.19 -6.09
C PRO A 90 2.83 3.89 -5.83
N MET A 91 2.52 2.87 -6.62
CA MET A 91 3.30 1.65 -6.70
C MET A 91 4.36 1.77 -7.78
N THR A 92 5.58 1.32 -7.48
CA THR A 92 6.60 1.05 -8.49
C THR A 92 6.17 -0.12 -9.39
N GLU A 93 6.82 -0.27 -10.55
CA GLU A 93 6.53 -1.40 -11.45
C GLU A 93 6.77 -2.76 -10.78
N GLU A 94 7.80 -2.87 -9.95
CA GLU A 94 8.13 -4.09 -9.20
C GLU A 94 7.06 -4.41 -8.15
N GLU A 95 6.56 -3.40 -7.44
CA GLU A 95 5.48 -3.55 -6.48
C GLU A 95 4.16 -3.92 -7.15
N LEU A 96 3.88 -3.33 -8.31
CA LEU A 96 2.70 -3.65 -9.09
C LEU A 96 2.74 -5.10 -9.60
N ASP A 97 3.90 -5.60 -10.06
CA ASP A 97 4.07 -7.01 -10.41
C ASP A 97 3.86 -7.92 -9.20
N ALA A 98 4.50 -7.60 -8.07
CA ALA A 98 4.35 -8.36 -6.84
C ALA A 98 2.89 -8.40 -6.36
N TYR A 99 2.22 -7.24 -6.38
CA TYR A 99 0.80 -7.10 -6.06
C TYR A 99 -0.05 -7.98 -6.96
N ASN A 100 0.13 -7.90 -8.28
CA ASN A 100 -0.65 -8.68 -9.24
C ASN A 100 -0.46 -10.19 -9.05
N ARG A 101 0.77 -10.63 -8.74
CA ARG A 101 1.07 -12.03 -8.45
C ARG A 101 0.40 -12.51 -7.16
N ILE A 102 0.49 -11.72 -6.08
CA ILE A 102 -0.19 -12.02 -4.81
C ILE A 102 -1.70 -12.07 -5.04
N MET A 103 -2.28 -11.06 -5.69
CA MET A 103 -3.71 -11.02 -5.99
C MET A 103 -4.15 -12.18 -6.86
N THR A 104 -3.31 -12.62 -7.80
CA THR A 104 -3.58 -13.84 -8.58
C THR A 104 -3.69 -15.03 -7.64
N ILE A 105 -2.65 -15.31 -6.83
CA ILE A 105 -2.66 -16.44 -5.89
C ILE A 105 -3.87 -16.36 -4.96
N LEU A 106 -4.15 -15.19 -4.39
CA LEU A 106 -5.30 -14.96 -3.53
C LEU A 106 -6.61 -15.24 -4.27
N ASN A 107 -6.80 -14.76 -5.49
CA ASN A 107 -8.01 -15.03 -6.26
C ASN A 107 -8.19 -16.53 -6.57
N TRP A 108 -7.09 -17.26 -6.80
CA TRP A 108 -7.11 -18.71 -7.00
C TRP A 108 -7.51 -19.46 -5.73
N GLU A 109 -6.95 -19.08 -4.58
CA GLU A 109 -7.21 -19.72 -3.28
C GLU A 109 -8.56 -19.34 -2.67
N LEU A 110 -8.97 -18.08 -2.85
CA LEU A 110 -10.14 -17.48 -2.22
C LEU A 110 -11.43 -17.63 -3.04
N LYS A 111 -11.44 -18.52 -4.06
CA LYS A 111 -12.52 -18.70 -5.06
C LYS A 111 -13.80 -17.94 -4.70
N PRO A 112 -14.16 -16.89 -5.47
CA PRO A 112 -15.32 -16.08 -5.14
C PRO A 112 -16.54 -16.99 -5.02
N LEU A 113 -17.42 -16.65 -4.07
CA LEU A 113 -18.71 -17.31 -3.97
C LEU A 113 -19.40 -17.25 -5.34
N SER A 114 -19.93 -18.39 -5.77
CA SER A 114 -20.78 -18.43 -6.95
C SER A 114 -22.00 -17.54 -6.72
N GLU A 115 -22.59 -17.06 -7.81
CA GLU A 115 -23.80 -16.24 -7.78
C GLU A 115 -24.96 -16.95 -7.04
N GLU A 116 -25.01 -18.29 -7.12
CA GLU A 116 -25.95 -19.13 -6.36
C GLU A 116 -25.68 -19.17 -4.85
N GLU A 117 -24.42 -19.13 -4.44
CA GLU A 117 -24.03 -19.10 -3.02
C GLU A 117 -24.29 -17.71 -2.44
N LEU A 118 -23.94 -16.64 -3.17
CA LEU A 118 -24.30 -15.27 -2.81
C LEU A 118 -25.82 -15.11 -2.67
N GLY A 119 -26.57 -15.61 -3.65
CA GLY A 119 -28.03 -15.57 -3.62
C GLY A 119 -28.65 -16.39 -2.47
N ARG A 120 -27.96 -17.41 -1.95
CA ARG A 120 -28.40 -18.16 -0.75
C ARG A 120 -28.16 -17.36 0.53
N ILE A 121 -27.01 -16.69 0.64
CA ILE A 121 -26.65 -15.88 1.82
C ILE A 121 -27.51 -14.61 1.90
N ALA A 122 -27.69 -13.90 0.79
CA ALA A 122 -28.51 -12.68 0.72
C ALA A 122 -29.98 -12.93 1.08
N ARG A 123 -30.53 -14.12 0.75
CA ARG A 123 -31.90 -14.52 1.13
C ARG A 123 -32.07 -14.79 2.63
N GLY A 124 -30.98 -15.09 3.35
CA GLY A 124 -30.98 -15.34 4.79
C GLY A 124 -30.80 -14.10 5.67
N SER A 125 -30.31 -12.99 5.10
CA SER A 125 -30.11 -11.71 5.79
C SER A 125 -30.50 -10.54 4.88
N PRO A 126 -31.78 -10.17 4.80
CA PRO A 126 -32.29 -9.16 3.86
C PRO A 126 -31.85 -7.72 4.16
N PHE A 127 -31.09 -7.49 5.25
CA PHE A 127 -30.59 -6.17 5.65
C PHE A 127 -29.08 -5.99 5.46
N THR A 128 -28.36 -7.02 5.02
CA THR A 128 -26.91 -6.95 4.80
C THR A 128 -26.63 -6.60 3.34
N SER A 129 -25.80 -5.60 3.10
CA SER A 129 -25.40 -5.23 1.75
C SER A 129 -24.56 -6.35 1.10
N MET A 130 -24.60 -6.45 -0.24
CA MET A 130 -23.80 -7.44 -0.97
C MET A 130 -22.30 -7.30 -0.66
N TYR A 131 -21.83 -6.05 -0.52
CA TYR A 131 -20.46 -5.73 -0.15
C TYR A 131 -20.06 -6.28 1.23
N GLU A 132 -20.94 -6.14 2.23
CA GLU A 132 -20.67 -6.66 3.57
C GLU A 132 -20.58 -8.20 3.55
N ILE A 133 -21.44 -8.88 2.78
CA ILE A 133 -21.40 -10.34 2.62
C ILE A 133 -20.09 -10.78 1.97
N GLU A 134 -19.68 -10.12 0.88
CA GLU A 134 -18.42 -10.41 0.19
C GLU A 134 -17.20 -10.15 1.08
N ARG A 135 -17.21 -9.04 1.82
CA ARG A 135 -16.14 -8.67 2.76
C ARG A 135 -15.99 -9.70 3.88
N GLU A 136 -17.09 -10.09 4.51
CA GLU A 136 -17.04 -11.10 5.58
C GLU A 136 -16.56 -12.45 5.07
N TYR A 137 -17.01 -12.86 3.88
CA TYR A 137 -16.54 -14.08 3.24
C TYR A 137 -15.03 -14.01 2.98
N PHE A 138 -14.55 -12.92 2.38
CA PHE A 138 -13.12 -12.71 2.13
C PHE A 138 -12.30 -12.80 3.41
N ILE A 139 -12.70 -12.08 4.48
CA ILE A 139 -12.01 -12.12 5.78
C ILE A 139 -11.97 -13.54 6.34
N LYS A 140 -13.07 -14.30 6.23
CA LYS A 140 -13.13 -15.68 6.71
C LYS A 140 -12.19 -16.60 5.93
N GLN A 141 -12.13 -16.46 4.61
CA GLN A 141 -11.24 -17.23 3.77
C GLN A 141 -9.76 -16.89 4.01
N VAL A 142 -9.42 -15.60 4.16
CA VAL A 142 -8.06 -15.16 4.52
C VAL A 142 -7.65 -15.73 5.88
N LYS A 143 -8.51 -15.63 6.91
CA LYS A 143 -8.23 -16.24 8.23
C LYS A 143 -8.02 -17.75 8.15
N ARG A 144 -8.72 -18.45 7.24
CA ARG A 144 -8.51 -19.89 7.02
C ARG A 144 -7.12 -20.17 6.45
N ILE A 145 -6.64 -19.36 5.51
CA ILE A 145 -5.34 -19.56 4.86
C ILE A 145 -4.18 -19.20 5.80
N VAL A 146 -4.30 -18.11 6.57
CA VAL A 146 -3.22 -17.62 7.45
C VAL A 146 -3.09 -18.46 8.73
N ASN A 147 -4.15 -19.14 9.19
CA ASN A 147 -4.12 -20.03 10.37
C ASN A 147 -3.79 -21.50 10.04
N ILE A 148 -3.20 -21.76 8.87
CA ILE A 148 -2.59 -23.06 8.50
C ILE A 148 -1.07 -22.91 8.66
#